data_AF-A0A379FTP6-F1
#
_entry.id   AF-A0A379FTP6-F1
#
_cell.length_a   1.000
_cell.length_b   1.000
_cell.length_c   1.000
_cell.angle_alpha   90.00
_cell.angle_beta   90.00
_cell.angle_gamma   90.00
#
_symmetry.space_group_name_H-M   'P 1'
#
loop_
_entity.id
_entity.type
_entity.pdbx_description
1 polymer ?
#
loop_
_entity_poly.entity_id
_entity_poly.type
_entity_poly.pdbx_seq_one_letter_code
_entity_poly.pdbx_strand_id
1 'polypeptide(L)' 'MAKSKPTSYSVGDKQRLNEIIETNEEMQAIIIPVLTAVENEADTDTFLLVRAIQRILLAQGAELNELKINFKSAIMG' A
#
# COMPACT_ATOMS: atom_id res chain seq x y z
N MET A 1 30.63 -3.03 14.92
CA MET A 1 29.30 -3.05 14.26
C MET A 1 28.37 -3.89 15.12
N ALA A 2 27.36 -3.29 15.76
CA ALA A 2 26.36 -4.06 16.49
C ALA A 2 25.50 -4.81 15.47
N LYS A 3 25.52 -6.14 15.51
CA LYS A 3 24.57 -6.97 14.77
C LYS A 3 23.18 -6.66 15.34
N SER A 4 22.29 -6.08 14.53
CA SER A 4 20.89 -5.93 14.93
C SER A 4 20.33 -7.33 15.23
N LYS A 5 19.73 -7.48 16.40
CA LYS A 5 19.02 -8.72 16.78
C LYS A 5 17.88 -8.91 15.76
N PRO A 6 17.69 -10.09 15.15
CA PRO A 6 16.51 -10.34 14.35
C PRO A 6 15.30 -10.21 15.26
N THR A 7 14.48 -9.18 15.05
CA THR A 7 13.17 -9.09 15.70
C THR A 7 12.31 -10.20 15.12
N SER A 8 11.95 -11.21 15.93
CA SER A 8 11.01 -12.24 15.51
C SER A 8 9.63 -11.61 15.34
N TYR A 9 9.07 -11.66 14.12
CA TYR A 9 7.72 -11.17 13.87
C TYR A 9 6.68 -12.08 14.52
N SER A 10 5.65 -11.48 15.12
CA SER A 10 4.52 -12.21 15.70
C SER A 10 3.44 -12.52 14.66
N VAL A 11 2.56 -13.48 14.97
CA VAL A 11 1.33 -13.73 14.18
C VAL A 11 0.48 -12.46 14.06
N GLY A 12 0.44 -11.65 15.11
CA GLY A 12 -0.27 -10.36 15.12
C GLY A 12 0.33 -9.34 14.16
N ASP A 13 1.64 -9.34 13.94
CA ASP A 13 2.29 -8.42 12.99
C ASP A 13 1.93 -8.79 11.54
N LYS A 14 1.88 -10.10 11.25
CA LYS A 14 1.44 -10.60 9.93
C LYS A 14 -0.02 -10.26 9.65
N GLN A 15 -0.90 -10.41 10.65
CA GLN A 15 -2.30 -10.08 10.50
C GLN A 15 -2.49 -8.58 10.20
N ARG A 16 -1.85 -7.70 10.98
CA ARG A 16 -1.91 -6.24 10.74
C ARG A 16 -1.38 -5.86 9.36
N LEU A 17 -0.30 -6.50 8.89
CA LEU A 17 0.22 -6.24 7.54
C LEU A 17 -0.79 -6.63 6.46
N ASN A 18 -1.49 -7.75 6.60
CA ASN A 18 -2.55 -8.12 5.66
C ASN A 18 -3.72 -7.13 5.70
N GLU A 19 -4.18 -6.72 6.89
CA GLU A 19 -5.25 -5.72 7.04
C GLU A 19 -4.89 -4.38 6.36
N ILE A 20 -3.63 -3.94 6.48
CA ILE A 20 -3.16 -2.72 5.82
C ILE A 20 -3.10 -2.88 4.30
N ILE A 21 -2.71 -4.06 3.80
CA ILE A 21 -2.72 -4.37 2.36
C ILE A 21 -4.14 -4.34 1.82
N GLU A 22 -5.08 -5.03 2.48
CA GLU A 22 -6.49 -5.05 2.11
C GLU A 22 -7.09 -3.65 2.08
N THR A 23 -6.80 -2.83 3.10
CA THR A 23 -7.23 -1.42 3.14
C THR A 23 -6.66 -0.62 1.97
N ASN A 24 -5.39 -0.83 1.60
CA ASN A 24 -4.78 -0.15 0.46
C ASN A 24 -5.41 -0.59 -0.87
N GLU A 25 -5.72 -1.87 -1.04
CA GLU A 25 -6.43 -2.40 -2.20
C GLU A 25 -7.84 -1.79 -2.33
N GLU A 26 -8.58 -1.66 -1.23
CA GLU A 26 -9.87 -0.98 -1.20
C GLU A 26 -9.76 0.49 -1.60
N MET A 27 -8.77 1.22 -1.07
CA MET A 27 -8.51 2.62 -1.45
C MET A 27 -8.18 2.73 -2.95
N GLN A 28 -7.40 1.81 -3.51
CA GLN A 28 -7.12 1.76 -4.95
C GLN A 28 -8.39 1.48 -5.77
N ALA A 29 -9.27 0.59 -5.30
CA ALA A 29 -10.54 0.32 -5.98
C ALA A 29 -11.46 1.54 -5.99
N ILE A 30 -11.45 2.35 -4.92
CA ILE A 30 -12.25 3.58 -4.80
C ILE A 30 -11.66 4.73 -5.64
N ILE A 31 -10.34 4.90 -5.66
CA ILE A 31 -9.74 6.05 -6.34
C ILE A 31 -9.90 5.98 -7.87
N ILE A 32 -10.03 4.77 -8.45
CA ILE A 32 -10.22 4.58 -9.89
C ILE A 32 -11.51 5.26 -10.40
N PRO A 33 -12.72 4.94 -9.90
CA PRO A 33 -13.94 5.62 -10.34
C PRO A 33 -13.95 7.11 -9.97
N VAL A 34 -13.31 7.51 -8.86
CA VAL A 34 -13.16 8.93 -8.51
C VAL A 34 -12.32 9.66 -9.56
N LEU A 35 -11.20 9.07 -9.99
CA LEU A 35 -10.36 9.65 -11.04
C LEU A 35 -11.13 9.80 -12.35
N THR A 36 -11.94 8.80 -12.74
CA THR A 36 -12.79 8.87 -13.92
C THR A 36 -13.84 9.99 -13.81
N ALA A 37 -14.49 10.15 -12.66
CA ALA A 37 -15.46 11.23 -12.46
C ALA A 37 -14.79 12.61 -12.55
N VAL A 38 -13.64 12.77 -11.91
CA VAL A 38 -12.89 14.03 -11.86
C VAL A 38 -12.30 14.39 -13.22
N GLU A 39 -11.83 13.43 -14.01
CA GLU A 39 -11.35 13.68 -15.39
C GLU A 39 -12.45 14.25 -16.30
N ASN A 40 -13.71 13.86 -16.07
CA ASN A 40 -14.85 14.30 -16.88
C ASN A 40 -15.47 15.62 -16.40
N GLU A 41 -15.46 15.88 -15.09
CA GLU A 41 -16.31 16.92 -14.47
C GLU A 41 -15.54 18.04 -13.75
N ALA A 42 -14.27 17.82 -13.40
CA ALA A 42 -13.51 18.78 -12.59
C ALA A 42 -12.50 19.59 -13.42
N ASP A 43 -11.95 20.63 -12.80
CA ASP A 43 -10.81 21.37 -13.35
C ASP A 43 -9.54 20.52 -13.37
N THR A 44 -8.57 20.96 -14.18
CA THR A 44 -7.29 20.26 -14.38
C THR A 44 -6.50 20.09 -13.08
N ASP A 45 -6.52 21.07 -12.17
CA ASP A 45 -5.75 20.98 -10.92
C ASP A 45 -6.33 19.89 -10.02
N THR A 46 -7.66 19.83 -9.91
CA THR A 46 -8.37 18.78 -9.17
C THR A 46 -8.06 17.39 -9.74
N PHE A 47 -8.08 17.23 -11.07
CA PHE A 47 -7.68 15.97 -11.72
C PHE A 47 -6.23 15.58 -11.39
N LEU A 48 -5.29 16.53 -11.46
CA LEU A 48 -3.89 16.25 -11.16
C LEU A 48 -3.67 15.84 -9.70
N LEU A 49 -4.40 16.44 -8.75
CA LEU A 49 -4.34 16.05 -7.33
C LEU A 49 -4.83 14.62 -7.11
N VAL A 50 -5.99 14.25 -7.68
CA VAL A 50 -6.54 12.89 -7.54
C VAL A 50 -5.64 11.85 -8.21
N ARG A 51 -5.08 12.17 -9.38
CA ARG A 51 -4.10 11.33 -10.06
C ARG A 51 -2.82 11.16 -9.22
N ALA A 52 -2.38 12.18 -8.50
CA ALA A 52 -1.25 12.06 -7.58
C ALA A 52 -1.56 11.11 -6.41
N ILE A 53 -2.76 11.19 -5.84
CA ILE A 53 -3.22 10.26 -4.79
C ILE A 53 -3.22 8.82 -5.30
N GLN A 54 -3.75 8.56 -6.50
CA GLN A 54 -3.71 7.22 -7.12
C GLN A 54 -2.27 6.69 -7.21
N ARG A 55 -1.32 7.52 -7.66
CA ARG A 55 0.10 7.12 -7.75
C ARG A 55 0.71 6.78 -6.40
N ILE A 56 0.37 7.53 -5.34
CA ILE A 56 0.82 7.25 -3.98
C ILE A 56 0.28 5.91 -3.50
N LEU A 57 -1.02 5.64 -3.71
CA LEU A 57 -1.65 4.38 -3.30
C LEU A 57 -1.02 3.17 -4.00
N LEU A 58 -0.75 3.26 -5.30
CA LEU A 58 -0.08 2.21 -6.07
C LEU A 58 1.35 1.95 -5.57
N ALA A 59 2.12 3.01 -5.32
CA ALA A 59 3.47 2.90 -4.78
C ALA A 59 3.47 2.26 -3.39
N GLN A 60 2.57 2.71 -2.51
CA GLN A 60 2.41 2.13 -1.18
C GLN A 60 2.03 0.64 -1.25
N GLY A 61 1.13 0.26 -2.16
CA GLY A 61 0.74 -1.13 -2.37
C GLY A 61 1.91 -2.02 -2.82
N ALA A 62 2.80 -1.50 -3.68
CA ALA A 62 4.00 -2.22 -4.09
C ALA A 62 4.95 -2.48 -2.90
N GLU A 63 5.22 -1.45 -2.10
CA GLU A 63 6.07 -1.53 -0.90
C GLU A 63 5.51 -2.49 0.15
N LEU A 64 4.19 -2.46 0.38
CA LEU A 64 3.53 -3.37 1.33
C LEU A 64 3.61 -4.84 0.86
N ASN A 65 3.48 -5.08 -0.45
CA ASN A 65 3.64 -6.42 -1.01
C ASN A 65 5.08 -6.92 -0.91
N GLU A 66 6.07 -6.06 -1.15
CA GLU A 66 7.48 -6.40 -0.92
C GLU A 66 7.73 -6.72 0.57
N LEU A 67 7.19 -5.91 1.48
CA LEU A 67 7.28 -6.16 2.92
C LEU A 67 6.66 -7.51 3.29
N LYS A 68 5.50 -7.87 2.72
CA LYS A 68 4.86 -9.18 2.94
C LYS A 68 5.72 -10.35 2.47
N ILE A 69 6.40 -10.21 1.33
CA ILE A 69 7.36 -11.21 0.83
C ILE A 69 8.53 -11.35 1.81
N ASN A 70 9.09 -10.24 2.28
CA ASN A 70 10.19 -10.22 3.24
C ASN A 70 9.80 -10.88 4.58
N PHE A 71 8.58 -10.62 5.08
CA PHE A 71 8.01 -11.31 6.24
C PHE A 71 7.92 -12.82 6.03
N LYS A 72 7.49 -13.27 4.84
CA LYS A 72 7.41 -14.70 4.51
C LYS A 72 8.80 -15.36 4.47
N SER A 73 9.80 -14.67 3.91
CA SER A 73 11.18 -15.15 3.84
C SER A 73 11.84 -15.28 5.22
N ALA A 74 11.53 -14.38 6.16
CA ALA A 74 12.09 -14.39 7.52
C ALA A 74 11.54 -15.50 8.43
N ILE A 75 10.40 -16.10 8.09
CA ILE A 75 9.76 -17.19 8.86
C ILE A 75 10.20 -18.57 8.35
N MET A 76 10.67 -18.67 7.09
CA MET A 76 11.07 -19.94 6.45
C MET A 76 12.59 -20.19 6.47
N GLY A 77 13.41 -19.26 6.99
CA GLY A 77 14.85 -19.41 7.16
C GLY A 77 15.24 -19.52 8.61
#